data_AF-A0A7Z0LXE9-F1
#
_entry.id   AF-A0A7Z0LXE9-F1
#
_cell.length_a   1.000
_cell.length_b   1.000
_cell.length_c   1.000
_cell.angle_alpha   90.00
_cell.angle_beta   90.00
_cell.angle_gamma   90.00
#
_symmetry.space_group_name_H-M   'P 1'
#
loop_
_entity.id
_entity.type
_entity.pdbx_description
1 polymer ?
#
loop_
_entity_poly.entity_id
_entity_poly.type
_entity_poly.pdbx_seq_one_letter_code
_entity_poly.pdbx_strand_id
1 'polypeptide(L)'
;MVKITDAVDPGNAGGSVLIPEITIEPNRPVTFKCDKCGEAFADREARRQHIFDHHPFKRPLLMVGSRMVNERGQVIATPFPPADWVIQQTERIVIDQQEVTSRQACQRLSQLASGFHEVTLASADHAVTYHIEFDIPNDAQLAAVERVFNMLIVNQSLESNRIAQLITVVKQEDGARFYLEGVSDFLYGVLAKDQRGGTSLSRDDYTAKFHAAREALRFMDRPLANLIKALVNFNDNAFSEAEALAPDGQVAIACRMMNGLRSGKHCPAPDTRIASGHNLPVDTLTAEIMRFCSLTLAEQQEQLPQLEHLASKRLTTDHDRVKIQALAMNTYWETREHARAASWAKKLRHSPLFENLATRIIEEVEND
;
A
#
# COMPACT_ATOMS: atom_id res chain seq x y z
N MET A 1 66.76 -16.75 -85.18
CA MET A 1 65.97 -17.96 -84.88
C MET A 1 66.87 -18.93 -84.14
N VAL A 2 67.01 -18.80 -82.82
CA VAL A 2 67.74 -19.76 -81.97
C VAL A 2 67.05 -19.81 -80.61
N LYS A 3 66.93 -21.04 -80.13
CA LYS A 3 66.13 -21.55 -79.01
C LYS A 3 66.63 -21.09 -77.65
N ILE A 4 65.67 -20.90 -76.74
CA ILE A 4 65.83 -20.85 -75.29
C ILE A 4 65.96 -22.29 -74.77
N THR A 5 66.94 -22.54 -73.90
CA THR A 5 66.79 -23.50 -72.80
C THR A 5 67.50 -22.95 -71.56
N ASP A 6 66.64 -22.52 -70.63
CA ASP A 6 66.74 -22.42 -69.18
C ASP A 6 68.06 -22.78 -68.49
N ALA A 7 68.65 -21.75 -67.87
CA ALA A 7 69.55 -21.87 -66.72
C ALA A 7 68.77 -21.47 -65.47
N VAL A 8 68.62 -22.39 -64.51
CA VAL A 8 68.24 -22.06 -63.13
C VAL A 8 69.50 -22.22 -62.27
N ASP A 9 69.97 -21.08 -61.77
CA ASP A 9 71.16 -20.89 -60.94
C ASP A 9 70.86 -21.27 -59.47
N PRO A 10 71.69 -22.08 -58.80
CA PRO A 10 71.50 -22.43 -57.40
C PRO A 10 71.90 -21.29 -56.46
N GLY A 11 70.92 -20.81 -55.68
CA GLY A 11 71.09 -20.44 -54.27
C GLY A 11 72.15 -19.39 -53.92
N ASN A 12 71.75 -18.13 -53.86
CA ASN A 12 72.51 -17.10 -53.14
C ASN A 12 72.17 -17.16 -51.64
N ALA A 13 73.05 -17.80 -50.86
CA ALA A 13 73.10 -17.70 -49.42
C ALA A 13 73.82 -16.41 -49.00
N GLY A 14 73.21 -15.63 -48.11
CA GLY A 14 73.93 -14.61 -47.33
C GLY A 14 73.42 -13.18 -47.47
N GLY A 15 72.21 -12.92 -46.96
CA GLY A 15 71.76 -11.57 -46.64
C GLY A 15 71.20 -11.53 -45.23
N SER A 16 72.06 -11.31 -44.23
CA SER A 16 71.60 -11.05 -42.85
C SER A 16 71.13 -9.59 -42.77
N VAL A 17 69.82 -9.38 -42.74
CA VAL A 17 69.24 -8.06 -42.45
C VAL A 17 69.34 -7.83 -40.95
N LEU A 18 70.02 -6.75 -40.54
CA LEU A 18 70.03 -6.31 -39.14
C LEU A 18 68.60 -5.85 -38.77
N ILE A 19 67.96 -6.59 -37.88
CA ILE A 19 66.69 -6.17 -37.27
C ILE A 19 67.01 -4.99 -36.33
N PRO A 20 66.37 -3.82 -36.48
CA PRO A 20 66.57 -2.72 -35.55
C PRO A 20 66.15 -3.15 -34.14
N GLU A 21 66.99 -2.91 -33.14
CA GLU A 21 66.61 -3.10 -31.73
C GLU A 21 65.43 -2.18 -31.42
N ILE A 22 64.25 -2.79 -31.21
CA ILE A 22 63.09 -2.07 -30.69
C ILE A 22 63.44 -1.70 -29.25
N THR A 23 63.64 -0.42 -28.97
CA THR A 23 63.77 0.10 -27.61
C THR A 23 62.51 -0.28 -26.84
N ILE A 24 62.59 -1.32 -26.01
CA ILE A 24 61.53 -1.65 -25.06
C ILE A 24 61.59 -0.55 -24.00
N GLU A 25 60.75 0.48 -24.13
CA GLU A 25 60.58 1.44 -23.04
C GLU A 25 60.25 0.64 -21.76
N PRO A 26 60.96 0.88 -20.64
CA PRO A 26 60.67 0.18 -19.40
C PRO A 26 59.19 0.40 -19.09
N ASN A 27 58.49 -0.70 -18.85
CA ASN A 27 57.05 -0.75 -18.59
C ASN A 27 56.72 0.29 -17.51
N ARG A 28 56.26 1.47 -17.91
CA ARG A 28 56.00 2.56 -16.97
C ARG A 28 54.93 2.05 -16.01
N PRO A 29 55.12 2.19 -14.69
CA PRO A 29 54.13 1.71 -13.73
C PRO A 29 52.79 2.36 -14.08
N VAL A 30 51.78 1.50 -14.34
CA VAL A 30 50.42 1.96 -14.64
C VAL A 30 49.92 2.68 -13.40
N THR A 31 49.77 3.99 -13.51
CA THR A 31 49.26 4.82 -12.42
C THR A 31 47.78 5.09 -12.63
N PHE A 32 47.00 4.97 -11.56
CA PHE A 32 45.57 5.22 -11.59
C PHE A 32 45.29 6.57 -10.92
N LYS A 33 44.85 7.58 -11.68
CA LYS A 33 44.57 8.92 -11.15
C LYS A 33 43.13 9.05 -10.67
N CYS A 34 42.90 9.65 -9.51
CA CYS A 34 41.56 10.04 -9.06
C CYS A 34 41.03 11.19 -9.94
N ASP A 35 39.80 11.04 -10.45
CA ASP A 35 39.22 12.02 -11.38
C ASP A 35 38.78 13.31 -10.67
N LYS A 36 38.69 13.28 -9.33
CA LYS A 36 38.20 14.41 -8.51
C LYS A 36 39.33 15.28 -7.95
N CYS A 37 40.43 14.68 -7.47
CA CYS A 37 41.54 15.39 -6.84
C CYS A 37 42.87 15.29 -7.59
N GLY A 38 42.96 14.41 -8.60
CA GLY A 38 44.17 14.21 -9.40
C GLY A 38 45.27 13.35 -8.74
N GLU A 39 45.06 12.85 -7.53
CA GLU A 39 46.02 12.00 -6.82
C GLU A 39 46.25 10.67 -7.56
N ALA A 40 47.50 10.19 -7.58
CA ALA A 40 47.89 9.00 -8.35
C ALA A 40 48.14 7.81 -7.43
N PHE A 41 47.54 6.67 -7.77
CA PHE A 41 47.59 5.43 -7.01
C PHE A 41 48.31 4.33 -7.80
N ALA A 42 48.98 3.44 -7.07
CA ALA A 42 49.73 2.32 -7.63
C ALA A 42 48.81 1.22 -8.20
N ASP A 43 47.58 1.11 -7.70
CA ASP A 43 46.60 0.14 -8.16
C ASP A 43 45.16 0.70 -8.11
N ARG A 44 44.22 -0.01 -8.74
CA ARG A 44 42.80 0.40 -8.83
C ARG A 44 42.10 0.36 -7.47
N GLU A 45 42.49 -0.53 -6.57
CA GLU A 45 41.81 -0.71 -5.28
C GLU A 45 42.15 0.43 -4.33
N ALA A 46 43.41 0.87 -4.29
CA ALA A 46 43.85 2.06 -3.57
C ALA A 46 43.13 3.33 -4.06
N ARG A 47 42.97 3.49 -5.39
CA ARG A 47 42.15 4.57 -5.96
C ARG A 47 40.68 4.47 -5.52
N ARG A 48 40.11 3.26 -5.51
CA ARG A 48 38.71 3.03 -5.14
C ARG A 48 38.47 3.36 -3.67
N GLN A 49 39.36 2.91 -2.79
CA GLN A 49 39.31 3.21 -1.36
C GLN A 49 39.44 4.71 -1.10
N HIS A 50 40.37 5.39 -1.78
CA HIS A 50 40.49 6.84 -1.71
C HIS A 50 39.20 7.57 -2.14
N ILE A 51 38.58 7.16 -3.27
CA ILE A 51 37.31 7.76 -3.72
C ILE A 51 36.22 7.56 -2.67
N PHE A 52 36.15 6.38 -2.05
CA PHE A 52 35.17 6.08 -1.02
C PHE A 52 35.38 6.94 0.25
N ASP A 53 36.62 7.06 0.72
CA ASP A 53 36.96 7.74 1.97
C ASP A 53 36.98 9.27 1.83
N HIS A 54 37.56 9.79 0.75
CA HIS A 54 37.80 11.22 0.57
C HIS A 54 36.79 11.92 -0.34
N HIS A 55 36.01 11.15 -1.12
CA HIS A 55 35.03 11.69 -2.04
C HIS A 55 33.66 10.99 -1.91
N PRO A 56 33.07 10.97 -0.69
CA PRO A 56 31.83 10.27 -0.42
C PRO A 56 30.75 10.71 -1.41
N PHE A 57 30.08 9.72 -1.98
CA PHE A 57 29.00 9.94 -2.93
C PHE A 57 27.83 10.64 -2.22
N LYS A 58 27.64 11.92 -2.52
CA LYS A 58 26.53 12.72 -2.01
C LYS A 58 25.41 12.70 -3.05
N ARG A 59 24.49 11.75 -2.94
CA ARG A 59 23.33 11.70 -3.82
C ARG A 59 22.32 12.75 -3.33
N PRO A 60 21.91 13.72 -4.15
CA PRO A 60 20.84 14.63 -3.78
C PRO A 60 19.54 13.85 -3.51
N LEU A 61 18.95 14.05 -2.34
CA LEU A 61 17.73 13.35 -1.92
C LEU A 61 16.60 14.34 -1.67
N LEU A 62 15.42 14.02 -2.22
CA LEU A 62 14.16 14.66 -1.89
C LEU A 62 13.31 13.70 -1.06
N MET A 63 12.80 14.18 0.07
CA MET A 63 11.91 13.43 0.95
C MET A 63 10.68 14.25 1.30
N VAL A 64 9.57 13.54 1.54
CA VAL A 64 8.32 14.08 2.08
C VAL A 64 7.89 13.23 3.27
N GLY A 65 7.78 13.84 4.44
CA GLY A 65 7.67 13.13 5.72
C GLY A 65 8.88 12.20 5.94
N SER A 66 8.62 10.91 6.14
CA SER A 66 9.66 9.88 6.32
C SER A 66 10.01 9.12 5.02
N ARG A 67 9.51 9.54 3.86
CA ARG A 67 9.61 8.78 2.61
C ARG A 67 10.45 9.52 1.57
N MET A 68 11.30 8.77 0.87
CA MET A 68 12.01 9.28 -0.30
C MET A 68 11.06 9.45 -1.48
N VAL A 69 11.22 10.55 -2.22
CA VAL A 69 10.45 10.79 -3.43
C VAL A 69 10.95 9.91 -4.55
N ASN A 70 10.04 9.28 -5.31
CA ASN A 70 10.43 8.42 -6.42
C ASN A 70 10.80 9.27 -7.65
N GLU A 71 12.03 9.08 -8.16
CA GLU A 71 12.56 9.76 -9.34
C GLU A 71 11.72 9.52 -10.59
N ARG A 72 11.15 8.31 -10.72
CA ARG A 72 10.36 7.88 -11.89
C ARG A 72 8.94 8.45 -11.94
N GLY A 73 8.53 9.21 -10.93
CA GLY A 73 7.16 9.65 -10.79
C GLY A 73 6.63 9.35 -9.40
N GLN A 74 6.14 10.37 -8.72
CA GLN A 74 5.33 10.24 -7.52
C GLN A 74 4.13 11.16 -7.59
N VAL A 75 2.99 10.67 -7.11
CA VAL A 75 1.80 11.51 -6.94
C VAL A 75 1.63 11.92 -5.48
N ILE A 76 1.36 13.20 -5.28
CA ILE A 76 1.08 13.82 -3.99
C ILE A 76 -0.41 14.21 -3.98
N ALA A 77 -1.21 13.43 -3.27
CA ALA A 77 -2.65 13.60 -3.16
C ALA A 77 -3.10 14.29 -1.86
N THR A 78 -2.15 14.85 -1.11
CA THR A 78 -2.39 15.43 0.22
C THR A 78 -1.43 16.59 0.45
N PRO A 79 -1.86 17.68 1.07
CA PRO A 79 -0.98 18.80 1.38
C PRO A 79 0.06 18.39 2.43
N PHE A 80 1.31 18.80 2.20
CA PHE A 80 2.39 18.67 3.17
C PHE A 80 2.90 20.05 3.54
N PRO A 81 3.07 20.35 4.85
CA PRO A 81 3.66 21.60 5.28
C PRO A 81 5.13 21.70 4.87
N PRO A 82 5.73 22.90 4.82
CA PRO A 82 7.13 23.06 4.42
C PRO A 82 8.13 22.28 5.28
N ALA A 83 7.78 21.98 6.53
CA ALA A 83 8.61 21.21 7.45
C ALA A 83 8.72 19.71 7.08
N ASP A 84 7.74 19.18 6.35
CA ASP A 84 7.74 17.77 5.93
C ASP A 84 8.57 17.53 4.68
N TRP A 85 8.88 18.60 3.93
CA TRP A 85 9.77 18.54 2.78
C TRP A 85 11.22 18.65 3.22
N VAL A 86 11.99 17.59 2.98
CA VAL A 86 13.40 17.52 3.37
C VAL A 86 14.25 17.34 2.11
N ILE A 87 15.18 18.27 1.90
CA ILE A 87 16.15 18.25 0.80
C ILE A 87 17.53 18.05 1.41
N GLN A 88 18.24 17.00 0.99
CA GLN A 88 19.56 16.66 1.52
C GLN A 88 20.60 16.59 0.43
N GLN A 89 21.87 16.76 0.82
CA GLN A 89 23.03 16.52 -0.05
C GLN A 89 22.97 17.28 -1.39
N THR A 90 22.41 18.50 -1.37
CA THR A 90 22.14 19.30 -2.56
C THR A 90 22.83 20.66 -2.44
N GLU A 91 23.43 21.11 -3.54
CA GLU A 91 24.07 22.43 -3.68
C GLU A 91 23.21 23.37 -4.54
N ARG A 92 22.45 22.82 -5.49
CA ARG A 92 21.59 23.58 -6.41
C ARG A 92 20.22 22.91 -6.57
N ILE A 93 19.15 23.70 -6.49
CA ILE A 93 17.76 23.23 -6.58
C ILE A 93 17.04 24.01 -7.67
N VAL A 94 16.38 23.30 -8.57
CA VAL A 94 15.57 23.89 -9.64
C VAL A 94 14.17 23.27 -9.59
N ILE A 95 13.13 24.10 -9.56
CA ILE A 95 11.72 23.68 -9.65
C ILE A 95 11.10 24.35 -10.87
N ASP A 96 10.58 23.56 -11.80
CA ASP A 96 9.99 24.02 -13.07
C ASP A 96 10.87 25.07 -13.76
N GLN A 97 12.14 24.73 -13.96
CA GLN A 97 13.17 25.59 -14.59
C GLN A 97 13.58 26.83 -13.77
N GLN A 98 13.03 27.05 -12.58
CA GLN A 98 13.40 28.15 -11.71
C GLN A 98 14.33 27.69 -10.57
N GLU A 99 15.51 28.30 -10.49
CA GLU A 99 16.45 28.06 -9.40
C GLU A 99 15.94 28.69 -8.09
N VAL A 100 15.99 27.91 -7.01
CA VAL A 100 15.43 28.27 -5.71
C VAL A 100 16.35 27.85 -4.57
N THR A 101 16.27 28.55 -3.43
CA THR A 101 16.89 28.07 -2.19
C THR A 101 16.11 26.90 -1.58
N SER A 102 16.73 26.11 -0.71
CA SER A 102 16.03 24.99 -0.03
C SER A 102 14.77 25.45 0.70
N ARG A 103 14.80 26.60 1.38
CA ARG A 103 13.61 27.16 2.05
C ARG A 103 12.49 27.50 1.06
N GLN A 104 12.83 28.15 -0.05
CA GLN A 104 11.87 28.49 -1.10
C GLN A 104 11.31 27.25 -1.78
N ALA A 105 12.14 26.23 -1.99
CA ALA A 105 11.74 24.94 -2.54
C ALA A 105 10.66 24.29 -1.67
N CYS A 106 10.92 24.12 -0.37
CA CYS A 106 9.96 23.52 0.57
C CYS A 106 8.66 24.35 0.63
N GLN A 107 8.75 25.68 0.65
CA GLN A 107 7.57 26.56 0.62
C GLN A 107 6.76 26.40 -0.66
N ARG A 108 7.41 26.40 -1.83
CA ARG A 108 6.75 26.26 -3.13
C ARG A 108 6.09 24.89 -3.25
N LEU A 109 6.79 23.80 -2.95
CA LEU A 109 6.24 22.44 -2.98
C LEU A 109 5.02 22.27 -2.07
N SER A 110 4.96 23.00 -0.95
CA SER A 110 3.82 22.96 -0.03
C SER A 110 2.60 23.75 -0.53
N GLN A 111 2.76 24.63 -1.53
CA GLN A 111 1.70 25.46 -2.09
C GLN A 111 1.11 24.88 -3.38
N LEU A 112 1.78 23.91 -3.99
CA LEU A 112 1.29 23.23 -5.18
C LEU A 112 0.12 22.33 -4.81
N ALA A 113 -1.01 22.52 -5.49
CA ALA A 113 -2.20 21.69 -5.31
C ALA A 113 -2.48 20.78 -6.52
N SER A 114 -2.06 21.18 -7.72
CA SER A 114 -2.38 20.47 -8.95
C SER A 114 -1.26 20.61 -9.98
N GLY A 115 -1.04 19.56 -10.78
CA GLY A 115 -0.21 19.60 -11.98
C GLY A 115 1.07 18.76 -11.88
N PHE A 116 1.78 18.67 -13.01
CA PHE A 116 3.06 17.97 -13.10
C PHE A 116 4.20 18.96 -12.92
N HIS A 117 5.08 18.67 -11.97
CA HIS A 117 6.21 19.52 -11.60
C HIS A 117 7.51 18.73 -11.66
N GLU A 118 8.55 19.41 -12.12
CA GLU A 118 9.89 18.84 -12.20
C GLU A 118 10.78 19.49 -11.14
N VAL A 119 11.37 18.67 -10.27
CA VAL A 119 12.31 19.11 -9.23
C VAL A 119 13.67 18.50 -9.50
N THR A 120 14.62 19.32 -9.92
CA THR A 120 16.01 18.90 -10.13
C THR A 120 16.87 19.31 -8.94
N LEU A 121 17.48 18.32 -8.28
CA LEU A 121 18.45 18.50 -7.21
C LEU A 121 19.84 18.15 -7.73
N ALA A 122 20.81 19.05 -7.58
CA ALA A 122 22.18 18.84 -8.03
C ALA A 122 23.20 19.06 -6.91
N SER A 123 24.23 18.23 -6.93
CA SER A 123 25.49 18.35 -6.21
C SER A 123 26.63 18.48 -7.22
N ALA A 124 27.85 18.76 -6.77
CA ALA A 124 29.04 18.93 -7.62
C ALA A 124 29.19 17.88 -8.75
N ASP A 125 28.91 16.61 -8.47
CA ASP A 125 29.16 15.50 -9.42
C ASP A 125 27.89 14.78 -9.90
N HIS A 126 26.71 15.14 -9.38
CA HIS A 126 25.49 14.38 -9.64
C HIS A 126 24.23 15.24 -9.57
N ALA A 127 23.32 15.05 -10.52
CA ALA A 127 22.00 15.67 -10.55
C ALA A 127 20.92 14.59 -10.66
N VAL A 128 19.83 14.78 -9.92
CA VAL A 128 18.66 13.92 -9.89
C VAL A 128 17.42 14.76 -10.18
N THR A 129 16.61 14.31 -11.12
CA THR A 129 15.35 14.96 -11.49
C THR A 129 14.18 14.12 -11.03
N TYR A 130 13.34 14.71 -10.17
CA TYR A 130 12.12 14.11 -9.65
C TYR A 130 10.93 14.64 -10.42
N HIS A 131 10.07 13.73 -10.86
CA HIS A 131 8.80 14.06 -11.50
C HIS A 131 7.68 13.88 -10.47
N ILE A 132 7.01 14.98 -10.11
CA ILE A 132 5.98 14.97 -9.07
C ILE A 132 4.67 15.47 -9.67
N GLU A 133 3.64 14.63 -9.59
CA GLU A 133 2.27 15.05 -9.87
C GLU A 133 1.62 15.47 -8.56
N PHE A 134 1.01 16.66 -8.54
CA PHE A 134 0.15 17.09 -7.46
C PHE A 134 -1.31 16.90 -7.90
N ASP A 135 -2.09 16.19 -7.10
CA ASP A 135 -3.55 16.05 -7.24
C ASP A 135 -4.17 16.17 -5.85
N ILE A 136 -4.06 17.36 -5.27
CA ILE A 136 -4.58 17.69 -3.96
C ILE A 136 -5.98 18.31 -4.15
N PRO A 137 -7.04 17.56 -3.85
CA PRO A 137 -8.39 18.05 -4.07
C PRO A 137 -8.80 19.08 -3.03
N ASN A 138 -9.59 20.06 -3.47
CA ASN A 138 -10.31 20.96 -2.59
C ASN A 138 -11.61 20.31 -2.06
N ASP A 139 -12.21 20.93 -1.06
CA ASP A 139 -13.44 20.41 -0.44
C ASP A 139 -14.62 20.30 -1.39
N ALA A 140 -14.74 21.19 -2.38
CA ALA A 140 -15.84 21.15 -3.35
C ALA A 140 -15.70 19.94 -4.28
N GLN A 141 -14.49 19.62 -4.73
CA GLN A 141 -14.19 18.43 -5.52
C GLN A 141 -14.48 17.15 -4.73
N LEU A 142 -14.03 17.08 -3.47
CA LEU A 142 -14.30 15.93 -2.58
C LEU A 142 -15.80 15.75 -2.32
N ALA A 143 -16.52 16.84 -2.06
CA ALA A 143 -17.96 16.84 -1.87
C ALA A 143 -18.72 16.45 -3.15
N ALA A 144 -18.21 16.79 -4.33
CA ALA A 144 -18.77 16.34 -5.61
C ALA A 144 -18.70 14.82 -5.75
N VAL A 145 -17.56 14.20 -5.41
CA VAL A 145 -17.42 12.73 -5.39
C VAL A 145 -18.45 12.11 -4.45
N GLU A 146 -18.57 12.61 -3.23
CA GLU A 146 -19.50 12.09 -2.21
C GLU A 146 -20.96 12.25 -2.62
N ARG A 147 -21.32 13.37 -3.26
CA ARG A 147 -22.66 13.60 -3.80
C ARG A 147 -23.02 12.58 -4.88
N VAL A 148 -22.11 12.33 -5.83
CA VAL A 148 -22.34 11.35 -6.90
C VAL A 148 -22.36 9.94 -6.33
N PHE A 149 -21.50 9.63 -5.36
CA PHE A 149 -21.52 8.35 -4.63
C PHE A 149 -22.88 8.13 -3.95
N ASN A 150 -23.39 9.11 -3.22
CA ASN A 150 -24.70 9.01 -2.56
C ASN A 150 -25.85 8.80 -3.57
N MET A 151 -25.78 9.45 -4.73
CA MET A 151 -26.78 9.30 -5.79
C MET A 151 -26.73 7.92 -6.47
N LEU A 152 -25.52 7.43 -6.78
CA LEU A 152 -25.32 6.27 -7.65
C LEU A 152 -24.99 4.98 -6.91
N ILE A 153 -24.76 5.00 -5.61
CA ILE A 153 -24.32 3.80 -4.87
C ILE A 153 -25.21 3.55 -3.66
N VAL A 154 -25.42 4.56 -2.81
CA VAL A 154 -26.16 4.40 -1.55
C VAL A 154 -27.59 3.92 -1.82
N ASN A 155 -28.05 2.98 -0.98
CA ASN A 155 -29.38 2.36 -1.02
C ASN A 155 -29.74 1.59 -2.29
N GLN A 156 -28.77 1.27 -3.17
CA GLN A 156 -29.11 0.43 -4.31
C GLN A 156 -28.05 -0.62 -4.62
N SER A 157 -28.46 -1.64 -5.38
CA SER A 157 -27.64 -2.80 -5.69
C SER A 157 -26.31 -2.40 -6.31
N LEU A 158 -25.19 -2.85 -5.71
CA LEU A 158 -23.87 -2.56 -6.23
C LEU A 158 -23.61 -3.40 -7.48
N GLU A 159 -23.23 -2.74 -8.58
CA GLU A 159 -22.94 -3.35 -9.87
C GLU A 159 -21.75 -2.64 -10.55
N SER A 160 -20.98 -3.38 -11.34
CA SER A 160 -19.81 -2.86 -12.08
C SER A 160 -20.14 -1.64 -12.94
N ASN A 161 -21.32 -1.65 -13.59
CA ASN A 161 -21.77 -0.55 -14.44
C ASN A 161 -22.04 0.73 -13.65
N ARG A 162 -22.52 0.63 -12.40
CA ARG A 162 -22.76 1.81 -11.53
C ARG A 162 -21.45 2.41 -11.04
N ILE A 163 -20.45 1.57 -10.74
CA ILE A 163 -19.10 2.04 -10.41
C ILE A 163 -18.48 2.75 -11.63
N ALA A 164 -18.61 2.18 -12.83
CA ALA A 164 -18.16 2.82 -14.05
C ALA A 164 -18.86 4.16 -14.30
N GLN A 165 -20.17 4.25 -14.04
CA GLN A 165 -20.93 5.50 -14.14
C GLN A 165 -20.46 6.54 -13.13
N LEU A 166 -20.23 6.15 -11.86
CA LEU A 166 -19.64 7.03 -10.83
C LEU A 166 -18.31 7.61 -11.33
N ILE A 167 -17.42 6.75 -11.83
CA ILE A 167 -16.11 7.19 -12.36
C ILE A 167 -16.29 8.18 -13.51
N THR A 168 -17.16 7.87 -14.48
CA THR A 168 -17.38 8.73 -15.64
C THR A 168 -17.96 10.10 -15.26
N VAL A 169 -18.93 10.14 -14.33
CA VAL A 169 -19.56 11.40 -13.90
C VAL A 169 -18.56 12.25 -13.11
N VAL A 170 -17.80 11.65 -12.19
CA VAL A 170 -16.85 12.39 -11.37
C VAL A 170 -15.64 12.88 -12.18
N LYS A 171 -15.16 12.11 -13.17
CA LYS A 171 -14.04 12.53 -14.04
C LYS A 171 -14.31 13.79 -14.86
N GLN A 172 -15.56 14.25 -14.95
CA GLN A 172 -15.89 15.52 -15.58
C GLN A 172 -15.49 16.72 -14.70
N GLU A 173 -15.41 16.50 -13.39
CA GLU A 173 -14.84 17.43 -12.43
C GLU A 173 -13.33 17.19 -12.39
N ASP A 174 -12.53 18.18 -12.76
CA ASP A 174 -11.07 18.08 -12.65
C ASP A 174 -10.67 17.99 -11.16
N GLY A 175 -9.67 17.18 -10.82
CA GLY A 175 -9.18 16.91 -9.45
C GLY A 175 -9.88 15.78 -8.67
N ALA A 176 -9.31 15.42 -7.52
CA ALA A 176 -9.77 14.34 -6.63
C ALA A 176 -9.68 12.93 -7.20
N ARG A 177 -8.77 12.71 -8.17
CA ARG A 177 -8.61 11.42 -8.84
C ARG A 177 -8.26 10.34 -7.84
N PHE A 178 -7.32 10.58 -6.92
CA PHE A 178 -6.94 9.58 -5.91
C PHE A 178 -8.07 9.26 -4.94
N TYR A 179 -8.90 10.25 -4.61
CA TYR A 179 -10.07 10.01 -3.77
C TYR A 179 -11.09 9.12 -4.47
N LEU A 180 -11.39 9.42 -5.74
CA LEU A 180 -12.26 8.60 -6.58
C LEU A 180 -11.69 7.19 -6.79
N GLU A 181 -10.39 7.05 -7.04
CA GLU A 181 -9.71 5.76 -7.17
C GLU A 181 -9.86 4.94 -5.88
N GLY A 182 -9.60 5.54 -4.72
CA GLY A 182 -9.76 4.85 -3.44
C GLY A 182 -11.19 4.38 -3.15
N VAL A 183 -12.19 5.23 -3.43
CA VAL A 183 -13.61 4.85 -3.33
C VAL A 183 -13.96 3.74 -4.31
N SER A 184 -13.49 3.83 -5.55
CA SER A 184 -13.78 2.86 -6.61
C SER A 184 -13.14 1.50 -6.32
N ASP A 185 -11.88 1.49 -5.86
CA ASP A 185 -11.18 0.26 -5.47
C ASP A 185 -11.88 -0.45 -4.31
N PHE A 186 -12.40 0.28 -3.32
CA PHE A 186 -13.22 -0.32 -2.28
C PHE A 186 -14.46 -1.01 -2.86
N LEU A 187 -15.22 -0.32 -3.72
CA LEU A 187 -16.43 -0.87 -4.32
C LEU A 187 -16.14 -2.11 -5.20
N TYR A 188 -15.08 -2.06 -6.00
CA TYR A 188 -14.64 -3.22 -6.78
C TYR A 188 -14.18 -4.37 -5.87
N GLY A 189 -13.53 -4.07 -4.74
CA GLY A 189 -13.18 -5.06 -3.72
C GLY A 189 -14.41 -5.73 -3.12
N VAL A 190 -15.48 -4.98 -2.84
CA VAL A 190 -16.76 -5.54 -2.37
C VAL A 190 -17.36 -6.48 -3.42
N LEU A 191 -17.41 -6.07 -4.69
CA LEU A 191 -17.91 -6.93 -5.77
C LEU A 191 -17.06 -8.20 -5.95
N ALA A 192 -15.73 -8.06 -5.92
CA ALA A 192 -14.80 -9.19 -6.01
C ALA A 192 -15.01 -10.17 -4.85
N LYS A 193 -15.14 -9.67 -3.61
CA LYS A 193 -15.33 -10.54 -2.43
C LYS A 193 -16.66 -11.32 -2.49
N ASP A 194 -17.75 -10.67 -2.91
CA ASP A 194 -19.07 -11.28 -3.04
C ASP A 194 -19.26 -12.10 -4.32
N GLN A 195 -18.39 -11.95 -5.32
CA GLN A 195 -18.55 -12.53 -6.66
C GLN A 195 -19.94 -12.23 -7.27
N ARG A 196 -20.36 -10.96 -7.17
CA ARG A 196 -21.68 -10.48 -7.68
C ARG A 196 -21.54 -9.22 -8.52
N GLY A 197 -22.68 -8.72 -9.03
CA GLY A 197 -22.77 -7.40 -9.66
C GLY A 197 -22.06 -7.28 -11.01
N GLY A 198 -21.85 -8.39 -11.72
CA GLY A 198 -21.22 -8.41 -13.04
C GLY A 198 -19.73 -8.06 -13.02
N THR A 199 -19.03 -8.33 -11.92
CA THR A 199 -17.57 -8.16 -11.85
C THR A 199 -16.84 -9.22 -12.67
N SER A 200 -15.76 -8.82 -13.35
CA SER A 200 -14.82 -9.72 -14.00
C SER A 200 -13.63 -10.09 -13.08
N LEU A 201 -13.55 -9.48 -11.90
CA LEU A 201 -12.48 -9.73 -10.93
C LEU A 201 -12.65 -11.10 -10.27
N SER A 202 -11.53 -11.78 -10.06
CA SER A 202 -11.52 -12.99 -9.25
C SER A 202 -11.79 -12.64 -7.79
N ARG A 203 -12.22 -13.62 -7.00
CA ARG A 203 -12.45 -13.40 -5.58
C ARG A 203 -11.17 -12.99 -4.87
N ASP A 204 -10.04 -13.57 -5.23
CA ASP A 204 -8.76 -13.35 -4.57
C ASP A 204 -8.22 -11.91 -4.77
N ASP A 205 -8.74 -11.19 -5.77
CA ASP A 205 -8.38 -9.79 -6.03
C ASP A 205 -8.92 -8.81 -4.98
N TYR A 206 -9.87 -9.22 -4.14
CA TYR A 206 -10.53 -8.32 -3.19
C TYR A 206 -9.53 -7.68 -2.21
N THR A 207 -8.55 -8.46 -1.72
CA THR A 207 -7.55 -7.98 -0.76
C THR A 207 -6.67 -6.89 -1.39
N ALA A 208 -6.24 -7.10 -2.63
CA ALA A 208 -5.45 -6.10 -3.36
C ALA A 208 -6.24 -4.80 -3.55
N LYS A 209 -7.53 -4.91 -3.86
CA LYS A 209 -8.44 -3.77 -4.00
C LYS A 209 -8.68 -3.03 -2.67
N PHE A 210 -8.90 -3.73 -1.57
CA PHE A 210 -9.01 -3.11 -0.25
C PHE A 210 -7.72 -2.43 0.19
N HIS A 211 -6.56 -3.03 -0.07
CA HIS A 211 -5.27 -2.41 0.21
C HIS A 211 -5.08 -1.13 -0.63
N ALA A 212 -5.37 -1.18 -1.92
CA ALA A 212 -5.31 -0.01 -2.80
C ALA A 212 -6.23 1.12 -2.31
N ALA A 213 -7.47 0.79 -1.91
CA ALA A 213 -8.40 1.74 -1.33
C ALA A 213 -7.85 2.40 -0.05
N ARG A 214 -7.31 1.60 0.89
CA ARG A 214 -6.72 2.12 2.13
C ARG A 214 -5.52 3.04 1.86
N GLU A 215 -4.67 2.66 0.90
CA GLU A 215 -3.49 3.46 0.54
C GLU A 215 -3.85 4.79 -0.13
N ALA A 216 -4.86 4.79 -1.01
CA ALA A 216 -5.35 6.00 -1.67
C ALA A 216 -6.06 6.95 -0.69
N LEU A 217 -6.81 6.40 0.27
CA LEU A 217 -7.59 7.18 1.25
C LEU A 217 -6.82 7.52 2.53
N ARG A 218 -5.54 7.13 2.64
CA ARG A 218 -4.81 7.11 3.93
C ARG A 218 -4.80 8.47 4.65
N PHE A 219 -4.66 9.56 3.92
CA PHE A 219 -4.55 10.91 4.43
C PHE A 219 -5.86 11.72 4.31
N MET A 220 -6.91 11.11 3.76
CA MET A 220 -8.20 11.75 3.61
C MET A 220 -8.94 11.68 4.93
N ASP A 221 -9.14 12.82 5.57
CA ASP A 221 -9.97 12.94 6.78
C ASP A 221 -11.37 13.42 6.41
N ARG A 222 -12.18 12.46 5.93
CA ARG A 222 -13.59 12.69 5.56
C ARG A 222 -14.46 11.56 6.07
N PRO A 223 -15.75 11.80 6.38
CA PRO A 223 -16.64 10.76 6.90
C PRO A 223 -16.71 9.51 6.02
N LEU A 224 -16.88 9.66 4.70
CA LEU A 224 -16.91 8.52 3.77
C LEU A 224 -15.57 7.79 3.72
N ALA A 225 -14.46 8.53 3.61
CA ALA A 225 -13.11 7.96 3.60
C ALA A 225 -12.80 7.16 4.86
N ASN A 226 -13.12 7.72 6.03
CA ASN A 226 -12.91 7.11 7.33
C ASN A 226 -13.77 5.85 7.50
N LEU A 227 -15.02 5.88 7.05
CA LEU A 227 -15.90 4.71 7.06
C LEU A 227 -15.41 3.59 6.12
N ILE A 228 -14.94 3.92 4.91
CA ILE A 228 -14.34 2.93 4.00
C ILE A 228 -13.09 2.30 4.64
N LYS A 229 -12.18 3.13 5.18
CA LYS A 229 -10.98 2.62 5.89
C LYS A 229 -11.37 1.74 7.08
N ALA A 230 -12.40 2.12 7.83
CA ALA A 230 -12.90 1.31 8.96
C ALA A 230 -13.44 -0.05 8.50
N LEU A 231 -14.20 -0.09 7.40
CA LEU A 231 -14.73 -1.33 6.84
C LEU A 231 -13.64 -2.26 6.32
N VAL A 232 -12.60 -1.70 5.68
CA VAL A 232 -11.40 -2.46 5.27
C VAL A 232 -10.67 -3.02 6.49
N ASN A 233 -10.43 -2.19 7.51
CA ASN A 233 -9.78 -2.64 8.75
C ASN A 233 -10.61 -3.69 9.49
N PHE A 234 -11.93 -3.57 9.52
CA PHE A 234 -12.82 -4.59 10.07
C PHE A 234 -12.70 -5.92 9.32
N ASN A 235 -12.63 -5.87 7.99
CA ASN A 235 -12.40 -7.06 7.16
C ASN A 235 -11.08 -7.75 7.51
N ASP A 236 -10.02 -6.97 7.69
CA ASP A 236 -8.67 -7.37 8.10
C ASP A 236 -8.56 -7.78 9.59
N ASN A 237 -9.66 -7.77 10.36
CA ASN A 237 -9.69 -8.00 11.81
C ASN A 237 -8.93 -6.96 12.67
N ALA A 238 -8.59 -5.80 12.11
CA ALA A 238 -8.00 -4.65 12.80
C ALA A 238 -9.11 -3.81 13.49
N PHE A 239 -9.76 -4.40 14.50
CA PHE A 239 -10.98 -3.85 15.10
C PHE A 239 -10.76 -2.54 15.88
N SER A 240 -9.60 -2.34 16.49
CA SER A 240 -9.29 -1.09 17.22
C SER A 240 -9.11 0.07 16.25
N GLU A 241 -8.40 -0.17 15.16
CA GLU A 241 -8.17 0.79 14.09
C GLU A 241 -9.47 1.12 13.36
N ALA A 242 -10.33 0.12 13.14
CA ALA A 242 -11.64 0.32 12.55
C ALA A 242 -12.56 1.20 13.44
N GLU A 243 -12.64 0.90 14.74
CA GLU A 243 -13.44 1.69 15.69
C GLU A 243 -12.93 3.13 15.82
N ALA A 244 -11.61 3.33 15.85
CA ALA A 244 -11.03 4.67 15.93
C ALA A 244 -11.38 5.55 14.71
N LEU A 245 -11.52 4.94 13.53
CA LEU A 245 -11.86 5.65 12.30
C LEU A 245 -13.37 5.89 12.15
N ALA A 246 -14.20 4.97 12.63
CA ALA A 246 -15.66 5.07 12.62
C ALA A 246 -16.20 4.71 14.01
N PRO A 247 -16.27 5.69 14.93
CA PRO A 247 -16.65 5.43 16.34
C PRO A 247 -18.16 5.16 16.53
N ASP A 248 -18.95 5.46 15.50
CA ASP A 248 -20.41 5.36 15.50
C ASP A 248 -20.93 4.36 14.46
N GLY A 249 -22.21 4.00 14.61
CA GLY A 249 -22.91 3.12 13.68
C GLY A 249 -22.54 1.65 13.80
N GLN A 250 -22.89 0.89 12.77
CA GLN A 250 -22.90 -0.58 12.83
C GLN A 250 -21.50 -1.20 12.89
N VAL A 251 -20.54 -0.60 12.16
CA VAL A 251 -19.14 -1.04 12.19
C VAL A 251 -18.55 -0.87 13.59
N ALA A 252 -18.85 0.24 14.27
CA ALA A 252 -18.36 0.50 15.62
C ALA A 252 -18.92 -0.51 16.64
N ILE A 253 -20.22 -0.83 16.54
CA ILE A 253 -20.87 -1.84 17.40
C ILE A 253 -20.19 -3.20 17.23
N ALA A 254 -19.99 -3.63 15.97
CA ALA A 254 -19.31 -4.87 15.67
C ALA A 254 -17.85 -4.85 16.18
N CYS A 255 -17.12 -3.75 15.98
CA CYS A 255 -15.74 -3.60 16.47
C CYS A 255 -15.67 -3.67 18.00
N ARG A 256 -16.56 -3.00 18.73
CA ARG A 256 -16.62 -3.05 20.20
C ARG A 256 -16.84 -4.46 20.71
N MET A 257 -17.80 -5.17 20.12
CA MET A 257 -18.06 -6.56 20.47
C MET A 257 -16.80 -7.41 20.24
N MET A 258 -16.21 -7.35 19.04
CA MET A 258 -14.99 -8.11 18.72
C MET A 258 -13.80 -7.72 19.60
N ASN A 259 -13.62 -6.44 19.93
CA ASN A 259 -12.57 -5.96 20.81
C ASN A 259 -12.71 -6.49 22.24
N GLY A 260 -13.93 -6.51 22.77
CA GLY A 260 -14.20 -7.09 24.09
C GLY A 260 -13.94 -8.59 24.12
N LEU A 261 -14.38 -9.32 23.09
CA LEU A 261 -14.11 -10.76 22.95
C LEU A 261 -12.59 -11.04 22.86
N ARG A 262 -11.87 -10.28 22.04
CA ARG A 262 -10.41 -10.35 21.90
C ARG A 262 -9.69 -10.08 23.22
N SER A 263 -10.26 -9.24 24.08
CA SER A 263 -9.72 -8.90 25.40
C SER A 263 -10.02 -9.96 26.48
N GLY A 264 -10.55 -11.13 26.12
CA GLY A 264 -10.88 -12.20 27.08
C GLY A 264 -12.16 -11.96 27.88
N LYS A 265 -12.98 -10.99 27.46
CA LYS A 265 -14.25 -10.64 28.12
C LYS A 265 -15.42 -11.22 27.32
N HIS A 266 -16.46 -11.63 28.03
CA HIS A 266 -17.77 -11.82 27.41
C HIS A 266 -18.36 -10.45 27.08
N CYS A 267 -19.04 -10.37 25.94
CA CYS A 267 -19.70 -9.15 25.51
C CYS A 267 -21.20 -9.41 25.50
N PRO A 268 -21.97 -8.83 26.45
CA PRO A 268 -23.41 -8.99 26.43
C PRO A 268 -23.98 -8.39 25.15
N ALA A 269 -25.01 -9.04 24.62
CA ALA A 269 -25.77 -8.48 23.51
C ALA A 269 -26.47 -7.18 23.95
N PRO A 270 -26.73 -6.23 23.03
CA PRO A 270 -27.45 -5.01 23.37
C PRO A 270 -28.89 -5.32 23.85
N ASP A 271 -29.37 -4.56 24.83
CA ASP A 271 -30.74 -4.70 25.37
C ASP A 271 -31.81 -4.36 24.33
N THR A 272 -31.50 -3.42 23.44
CA THR A 272 -32.37 -2.99 22.35
C THR A 272 -31.62 -3.04 21.04
N ARG A 273 -32.29 -3.48 19.98
CA ARG A 273 -31.73 -3.46 18.63
C ARG A 273 -31.29 -2.06 18.25
N ILE A 274 -30.03 -1.93 17.83
CA ILE A 274 -29.48 -0.66 17.42
C ILE A 274 -29.70 -0.48 15.91
N ALA A 275 -30.34 0.63 15.53
CA ALA A 275 -30.63 0.94 14.13
C ALA A 275 -29.34 1.20 13.33
N SER A 276 -29.28 0.70 12.09
CA SER A 276 -28.16 0.91 11.19
C SER A 276 -28.18 2.34 10.62
N GLY A 277 -27.20 3.17 11.02
CA GLY A 277 -27.14 4.58 10.63
C GLY A 277 -26.70 4.86 9.18
N HIS A 278 -25.97 3.95 8.52
CA HIS A 278 -25.46 4.18 7.17
C HIS A 278 -25.38 2.90 6.32
N ASN A 279 -26.06 2.89 5.17
CA ASN A 279 -26.05 1.82 4.17
C ASN A 279 -24.91 2.03 3.16
N LEU A 280 -23.66 1.88 3.59
CA LEU A 280 -22.58 1.68 2.62
C LEU A 280 -22.67 0.26 2.06
N PRO A 281 -22.42 0.06 0.76
CA PRO A 281 -22.33 -1.29 0.23
C PRO A 281 -21.11 -1.98 0.84
N VAL A 282 -21.38 -3.02 1.61
CA VAL A 282 -20.39 -3.98 2.10
C VAL A 282 -20.67 -5.33 1.46
N ASP A 283 -19.70 -6.24 1.57
CA ASP A 283 -19.96 -7.60 1.14
C ASP A 283 -21.01 -8.26 2.04
N THR A 284 -21.72 -9.23 1.48
CA THR A 284 -22.88 -9.89 2.13
C THR A 284 -22.51 -10.46 3.49
N LEU A 285 -21.32 -11.06 3.61
CA LEU A 285 -20.89 -11.70 4.84
C LEU A 285 -20.53 -10.66 5.91
N THR A 286 -19.82 -9.59 5.52
CA THR A 286 -19.53 -8.46 6.43
C THR A 286 -20.84 -7.80 6.90
N ALA A 287 -21.82 -7.59 6.02
CA ALA A 287 -23.15 -7.08 6.39
C ALA A 287 -23.82 -7.98 7.44
N GLU A 288 -23.85 -9.29 7.22
CA GLU A 288 -24.50 -10.23 8.15
C GLU A 288 -23.81 -10.26 9.51
N ILE A 289 -22.48 -10.23 9.56
CA ILE A 289 -21.72 -10.19 10.82
C ILE A 289 -22.03 -8.90 11.59
N MET A 290 -21.98 -7.73 10.94
CA MET A 290 -22.27 -6.45 11.59
C MET A 290 -23.74 -6.37 12.04
N ARG A 291 -24.67 -6.89 11.22
CA ARG A 291 -26.09 -7.00 11.57
C ARG A 291 -26.28 -7.85 12.81
N PHE A 292 -25.68 -9.03 12.87
CA PHE A 292 -25.78 -9.93 14.01
C PHE A 292 -25.33 -9.27 15.32
N CYS A 293 -24.21 -8.52 15.28
CA CYS A 293 -23.71 -7.78 16.46
C CYS A 293 -24.68 -6.70 16.98
N SER A 294 -25.63 -6.26 16.13
CA SER A 294 -26.61 -5.22 16.48
C SER A 294 -27.94 -5.78 17.01
N LEU A 295 -28.11 -7.11 17.01
CA LEU A 295 -29.31 -7.82 17.47
C LEU A 295 -29.29 -8.00 18.98
N THR A 296 -30.49 -8.06 19.57
CA THR A 296 -30.68 -8.48 20.97
C THR A 296 -30.30 -9.95 21.17
N LEU A 297 -30.10 -10.40 22.42
CA LEU A 297 -29.71 -11.80 22.68
C LEU A 297 -30.72 -12.82 22.12
N ALA A 298 -32.02 -12.55 22.26
CA ALA A 298 -33.07 -13.43 21.75
C ALA A 298 -33.04 -13.55 20.21
N GLU A 299 -32.88 -12.41 19.52
CA GLU A 299 -32.74 -12.39 18.06
C GLU A 299 -31.42 -13.05 17.61
N GLN A 300 -30.32 -12.86 18.35
CA GLN A 300 -29.05 -13.54 18.08
C GLN A 300 -29.22 -15.06 18.17
N GLN A 301 -29.86 -15.56 19.22
CA GLN A 301 -30.11 -17.00 19.40
C GLN A 301 -30.95 -17.58 18.24
N GLU A 302 -31.99 -16.87 17.81
CA GLU A 302 -32.83 -17.28 16.68
C GLU A 302 -32.04 -17.32 15.35
N GLN A 303 -31.19 -16.32 15.11
CA GLN A 303 -30.48 -16.13 13.85
C GLN A 303 -29.13 -16.88 13.80
N LEU A 304 -28.65 -17.40 14.93
CA LEU A 304 -27.35 -18.05 15.04
C LEU A 304 -27.16 -19.24 14.08
N PRO A 305 -28.14 -20.15 13.88
CA PRO A 305 -27.98 -21.26 12.94
C PRO A 305 -27.67 -20.81 11.50
N GLN A 306 -28.24 -19.68 11.07
CA GLN A 306 -27.95 -19.11 9.76
C GLN A 306 -26.51 -18.60 9.68
N LEU A 307 -26.04 -17.91 10.73
CA LEU A 307 -24.67 -17.41 10.80
C LEU A 307 -23.64 -18.56 10.84
N GLU A 308 -23.91 -19.60 11.64
CA GLU A 308 -23.09 -20.82 11.69
C GLU A 308 -23.00 -21.51 10.32
N HIS A 309 -24.13 -21.60 9.61
CA HIS A 309 -24.15 -22.15 8.26
C HIS A 309 -23.25 -21.35 7.32
N LEU A 310 -23.22 -20.02 7.42
CA LEU A 310 -22.28 -19.19 6.65
C LEU A 310 -20.81 -19.53 6.98
N ALA A 311 -20.46 -19.78 8.24
CA ALA A 311 -19.10 -20.19 8.61
C ALA A 311 -18.66 -21.52 7.97
N SER A 312 -19.59 -22.37 7.55
CA SER A 312 -19.27 -23.64 6.87
C SER A 312 -19.07 -23.50 5.35
N LYS A 313 -19.48 -22.37 4.76
CA LYS A 313 -19.40 -22.18 3.31
C LYS A 313 -17.96 -22.03 2.84
N ARG A 314 -17.65 -22.61 1.67
CA ARG A 314 -16.36 -22.46 0.97
C ARG A 314 -16.03 -21.00 0.64
N LEU A 315 -17.06 -20.18 0.42
CA LEU A 315 -16.92 -18.77 0.10
C LEU A 315 -16.74 -17.87 1.34
N THR A 316 -16.59 -18.43 2.52
CA THR A 316 -16.28 -17.67 3.74
C THR A 316 -14.76 -17.59 3.88
N THR A 317 -14.23 -16.37 3.99
CA THR A 317 -12.80 -16.16 4.24
C THR A 317 -12.44 -16.63 5.65
N ASP A 318 -11.18 -16.93 5.92
CA ASP A 318 -10.76 -17.30 7.28
C ASP A 318 -10.90 -16.11 8.25
N HIS A 319 -10.68 -14.88 7.78
CA HIS A 319 -10.94 -13.68 8.55
C HIS A 319 -12.40 -13.60 9.02
N ASP A 320 -13.36 -13.89 8.14
CA ASP A 320 -14.79 -13.84 8.50
C ASP A 320 -15.23 -15.07 9.29
N ARG A 321 -14.64 -16.24 9.01
CA ARG A 321 -14.92 -17.49 9.73
C ARG A 321 -14.61 -17.36 11.22
N VAL A 322 -13.46 -16.77 11.53
CA VAL A 322 -13.01 -16.55 12.92
C VAL A 322 -13.94 -15.57 13.64
N LYS A 323 -14.39 -14.50 12.97
CA LYS A 323 -15.41 -13.57 13.52
C LYS A 323 -16.71 -14.31 13.87
N ILE A 324 -17.23 -15.13 12.95
CA ILE A 324 -18.47 -15.89 13.18
C ILE A 324 -18.32 -16.90 14.32
N GLN A 325 -17.20 -17.62 14.37
CA GLN A 325 -16.89 -18.55 15.45
C GLN A 325 -16.90 -17.85 16.82
N ALA A 326 -16.32 -16.66 16.91
CA ALA A 326 -16.28 -15.87 18.14
C ALA A 326 -17.68 -15.40 18.57
N LEU A 327 -18.50 -14.97 17.61
CA LEU A 327 -19.90 -14.61 17.87
C LEU A 327 -20.72 -15.82 18.34
N ALA A 328 -20.61 -16.96 17.67
CA ALA A 328 -21.31 -18.18 18.07
C ALA A 328 -20.93 -18.63 19.49
N MET A 329 -19.63 -18.63 19.79
CA MET A 329 -19.11 -18.92 21.11
C MET A 329 -19.70 -17.98 22.18
N ASN A 330 -19.71 -16.67 21.93
CA ASN A 330 -20.25 -15.68 22.85
C ASN A 330 -21.77 -15.86 23.04
N THR A 331 -22.53 -16.05 21.98
CA THR A 331 -23.99 -16.21 22.08
C THR A 331 -24.36 -17.45 22.88
N TYR A 332 -23.74 -18.61 22.66
CA TYR A 332 -24.02 -19.81 23.49
C TYR A 332 -23.60 -19.63 24.95
N TRP A 333 -22.54 -18.87 25.20
CA TRP A 333 -22.16 -18.54 26.56
C TRP A 333 -23.24 -17.73 27.27
N GLU A 334 -23.73 -16.66 26.62
CA GLU A 334 -24.77 -15.79 27.16
C GLU A 334 -26.12 -16.52 27.31
N THR A 335 -26.44 -17.51 26.46
CA THR A 335 -27.64 -18.35 26.59
C THR A 335 -27.47 -19.53 27.55
N ARG A 336 -26.32 -19.65 28.24
CA ARG A 336 -25.98 -20.73 29.19
C ARG A 336 -25.90 -22.13 28.55
N GLU A 337 -25.71 -22.20 27.24
CA GLU A 337 -25.42 -23.44 26.51
C GLU A 337 -23.91 -23.75 26.54
N HIS A 338 -23.33 -23.85 27.73
CA HIS A 338 -21.88 -23.89 27.97
C HIS A 338 -21.14 -24.99 27.19
N ALA A 339 -21.74 -26.18 27.04
CA ALA A 339 -21.14 -27.26 26.25
C ALA A 339 -20.97 -26.89 24.77
N ARG A 340 -21.90 -26.12 24.20
CA ARG A 340 -21.81 -25.63 22.81
C ARG A 340 -20.83 -24.47 22.71
N ALA A 341 -20.81 -23.58 23.70
CA ALA A 341 -19.80 -22.53 23.79
C ALA A 341 -18.38 -23.12 23.80
N ALA A 342 -18.12 -24.14 24.62
CA ALA A 342 -16.84 -24.85 24.67
C ALA A 342 -16.47 -25.55 23.35
N SER A 343 -17.45 -26.10 22.62
CA SER A 343 -17.23 -26.68 21.28
C SER A 343 -16.75 -25.64 20.26
N TRP A 344 -17.32 -24.43 20.28
CA TRP A 344 -16.84 -23.33 19.44
C TRP A 344 -15.51 -22.75 19.92
N ALA A 345 -15.29 -22.65 21.23
CA ALA A 345 -14.02 -22.24 21.82
C ALA A 345 -12.86 -23.14 21.37
N LYS A 346 -13.06 -24.46 21.32
CA LYS A 346 -12.06 -25.42 20.81
C LYS A 346 -11.62 -25.10 19.37
N LYS A 347 -12.50 -24.57 18.53
CA LYS A 347 -12.15 -24.13 17.16
C LYS A 347 -11.32 -22.85 17.13
N LEU A 348 -11.43 -22.02 18.17
CA LEU A 348 -10.72 -20.74 18.31
C LEU A 348 -9.43 -20.84 19.14
N ARG A 349 -9.12 -22.01 19.71
CA ARG A 349 -7.95 -22.22 20.59
C ARG A 349 -6.62 -21.78 19.97
N HIS A 350 -6.49 -21.84 18.65
CA HIS A 350 -5.29 -21.43 17.92
C HIS A 350 -5.48 -20.12 17.14
N SER A 351 -6.57 -19.40 17.38
CA SER A 351 -6.81 -18.09 16.78
C SER A 351 -6.06 -17.02 17.58
N PRO A 352 -5.08 -16.31 16.99
CA PRO A 352 -4.34 -15.27 17.70
C PRO A 352 -5.23 -14.11 18.16
N LEU A 353 -6.45 -13.99 17.61
CA LEU A 353 -7.41 -12.97 17.97
C LEU A 353 -8.24 -13.33 19.21
N PHE A 354 -8.56 -14.61 19.43
CA PHE A 354 -9.57 -15.02 20.41
C PHE A 354 -9.12 -16.16 21.32
N GLU A 355 -7.84 -16.58 21.25
CA GLU A 355 -7.26 -17.65 22.06
C GLU A 355 -7.49 -17.44 23.57
N ASN A 356 -7.28 -16.23 24.09
CA ASN A 356 -7.46 -15.93 25.51
C ASN A 356 -8.88 -16.24 26.00
N LEU A 357 -9.89 -15.79 25.26
CA LEU A 357 -11.30 -16.05 25.61
C LEU A 357 -11.63 -17.53 25.43
N ALA A 358 -11.15 -18.15 24.34
CA ALA A 358 -11.40 -19.55 24.05
C ALA A 358 -10.85 -20.48 25.14
N THR A 359 -9.60 -20.27 25.56
CA THR A 359 -8.95 -21.06 26.62
C THR A 359 -9.71 -20.93 27.93
N ARG A 360 -10.08 -19.70 28.31
CA ARG A 360 -10.86 -19.44 29.52
C ARG A 360 -12.21 -20.16 29.53
N ILE A 361 -12.97 -20.10 28.42
CA ILE A 361 -14.27 -20.80 28.31
C ILE A 361 -14.08 -22.31 28.42
N ILE A 362 -13.03 -22.88 27.81
CA ILE A 362 -12.75 -24.31 27.90
C ILE A 362 -12.47 -24.71 29.35
N GLU A 363 -11.63 -23.95 30.04
CA GLU A 363 -11.27 -24.20 31.44
C GLU A 363 -12.47 -24.06 32.39
N GLU A 364 -13.30 -23.03 32.23
CA GLU A 364 -14.48 -22.83 33.08
C GLU A 364 -15.48 -24.00 32.93
N VAL A 365 -15.68 -24.53 31.72
CA VAL A 365 -16.60 -25.64 31.47
C VAL A 365 -16.02 -27.01 31.87
N GLU A 366 -14.69 -27.17 31.88
CA GLU A 366 -14.04 -28.40 32.33
C GLU A 366 -13.94 -28.50 33.87
N ASN A 367 -14.08 -27.38 34.58
CA ASN A 367 -14.03 -27.30 36.05
C ASN A 367 -15.41 -27.28 36.73
N ASP A 368 -16.48 -27.07 35.98
CA ASP A 368 -17.89 -27.23 36.40
C ASP A 368 -18.39 -28.67 36.17
#